data_AF-A0A9D8RC61-F1
#
_entry.id   AF-A0A9D8RC61-F1
#
_cell.length_a   1.000
_cell.length_b   1.000
_cell.length_c   1.000
_cell.angle_alpha   90.00
_cell.angle_beta   90.00
_cell.angle_gamma   90.00
#
_symmetry.space_group_name_H-M   'P 1'
#
loop_
_entity.id
_entity.type
_entity.pdbx_description
1 polymer ?
#
loop_
_entity_poly.entity_id
_entity_poly.type
_entity_poly.pdbx_seq_one_letter_code
_entity_poly.pdbx_strand_id
1 'polypeptide(L)'
;KTGLYEHNLYPVRYNKALWEAVKKYADERDADSHNIQNGVIWARSAWAGSQRYPLHWGGDAATTNTGMLGDLRGGISFGLSGFSFWSHDMGGFVTASPEDIYRRWLPFGFLSSHTRAHGAPPTEPWLISESFTEAFRKSAEMKYRLMPYVYSQAKDCTERGLPMVRALFVEFPDDPGAWLVEDEYMFGSQILVAPLLESGDSRMCYLPKGKWHDYQTGAIYDGGYQTITVGEIPAVILVRDGSAIPHVPVAQHTGDIDWSKLEWKHYVSSPSGKAEGILLRPGNDRLEEYVYNLGVAVK
;
A
#
# COMPACT_ATOMS: atom_id res chain seq x y z
N LYS A 1 -31.18 19.02 -15.11
CA LYS A 1 -30.49 19.52 -13.89
C LYS A 1 -29.38 20.49 -14.34
N THR A 2 -29.05 21.51 -13.56
CA THR A 2 -28.04 22.53 -13.95
C THR A 2 -26.62 22.07 -13.59
N GLY A 3 -25.61 22.69 -14.21
CA GLY A 3 -24.20 22.43 -13.89
C GLY A 3 -23.85 22.70 -12.42
N LEU A 4 -24.48 23.70 -11.79
CA LEU A 4 -24.28 23.98 -10.37
C LEU A 4 -24.68 22.81 -9.47
N TYR A 5 -25.82 22.17 -9.74
CA TYR A 5 -26.28 21.01 -8.98
C TYR A 5 -25.44 19.76 -9.28
N GLU A 6 -24.99 19.60 -10.52
CA GLU A 6 -24.25 18.42 -10.94
C GLU A 6 -22.73 18.51 -10.71
N HIS A 7 -22.19 19.66 -10.32
CA HIS A 7 -20.74 19.90 -10.23
C HIS A 7 -20.00 18.81 -9.44
N ASN A 8 -20.41 18.57 -8.20
CA ASN A 8 -19.80 17.54 -7.35
C ASN A 8 -20.31 16.12 -7.64
N LEU A 9 -21.46 15.99 -8.31
CA LEU A 9 -21.97 14.68 -8.74
C LEU A 9 -21.35 14.20 -10.06
N TYR A 10 -20.75 15.11 -10.83
CA TYR A 10 -20.08 14.83 -12.09
C TYR A 10 -19.09 13.67 -11.99
N PRO A 11 -18.10 13.66 -11.05
CA PRO A 11 -17.18 12.53 -10.92
C PRO A 11 -17.89 11.21 -10.65
N VAL A 12 -18.97 11.18 -9.87
CA VAL A 12 -19.71 9.94 -9.60
C VAL A 12 -20.37 9.40 -10.86
N ARG A 13 -21.03 10.28 -11.64
CA ARG A 13 -21.76 9.87 -12.85
C ARG A 13 -20.82 9.51 -13.99
N TYR A 14 -19.80 10.31 -14.21
CA TYR A 14 -18.80 10.08 -15.25
C TYR A 14 -18.09 8.74 -15.02
N ASN A 15 -17.59 8.51 -13.81
CA ASN A 15 -16.88 7.28 -13.49
C ASN A 15 -17.79 6.05 -13.52
N LYS A 16 -19.07 6.20 -13.13
CA LYS A 16 -20.05 5.12 -13.30
C LYS A 16 -20.23 4.75 -14.77
N ALA A 17 -20.45 5.74 -15.64
CA ALA A 17 -20.64 5.48 -17.08
C ALA A 17 -19.40 4.85 -17.71
N LEU A 18 -18.20 5.32 -17.35
CA LEU A 18 -16.94 4.73 -17.81
C LEU A 18 -16.76 3.30 -17.29
N TRP A 19 -17.07 3.04 -16.02
CA TRP A 19 -17.02 1.70 -15.45
C TRP A 19 -17.99 0.73 -16.13
N GLU A 20 -19.22 1.15 -16.40
CA GLU A 20 -20.21 0.33 -17.12
C GLU A 20 -19.72 -0.03 -18.53
N ALA A 21 -19.05 0.90 -19.23
CA ALA A 21 -18.45 0.64 -20.53
C ALA A 21 -17.24 -0.33 -20.45
N VAL A 22 -16.33 -0.10 -19.50
CA VAL A 22 -15.17 -0.96 -19.27
C VAL A 22 -15.59 -2.37 -18.87
N LYS A 23 -16.56 -2.49 -17.97
CA LYS A 23 -17.11 -3.77 -17.55
C LYS A 23 -17.77 -4.51 -18.72
N LYS A 24 -18.60 -3.83 -19.50
CA LYS A 24 -19.23 -4.44 -20.68
C LYS A 24 -18.17 -4.98 -21.66
N TYR A 25 -17.12 -4.21 -21.94
CA TYR A 25 -16.04 -4.64 -22.82
C TYR A 25 -15.25 -5.83 -22.24
N ALA A 26 -15.00 -5.83 -20.94
CA ALA A 26 -14.35 -6.95 -20.25
C ALA A 26 -15.21 -8.22 -20.34
N ASP A 27 -16.51 -8.14 -20.02
CA ASP A 27 -17.46 -9.25 -20.08
C ASP A 27 -17.57 -9.83 -21.52
N GLU A 28 -17.54 -8.97 -22.55
CA GLU A 28 -17.56 -9.39 -23.96
C GLU A 28 -16.26 -10.11 -24.40
N ARG A 29 -15.11 -9.75 -23.81
CA ARG A 29 -13.80 -10.34 -24.12
C ARG A 29 -13.53 -11.62 -23.33
N ASP A 30 -14.02 -11.71 -22.09
CA ASP A 30 -13.82 -12.84 -21.18
C ASP A 30 -14.70 -14.06 -21.53
N ALA A 31 -15.65 -13.94 -22.47
CA ALA A 31 -16.39 -15.09 -23.00
C ALA A 31 -15.47 -16.20 -23.58
N ASP A 32 -14.26 -15.83 -24.01
CA ASP A 32 -13.27 -16.75 -24.60
C ASP A 32 -12.08 -17.08 -23.68
N SER A 33 -11.86 -16.33 -22.59
CA SER A 33 -10.74 -16.56 -21.66
C SER A 33 -11.23 -16.70 -20.23
N HIS A 34 -11.07 -17.88 -19.65
CA HIS A 34 -11.44 -18.22 -18.26
C HIS A 34 -10.60 -17.48 -17.19
N ASN A 35 -10.07 -16.30 -17.49
CA ASN A 35 -9.34 -15.42 -16.58
C ASN A 35 -10.20 -14.19 -16.32
N ILE A 36 -10.65 -14.01 -15.09
CA ILE A 36 -11.37 -12.81 -14.64
C ILE A 36 -10.49 -11.58 -14.88
N GLN A 37 -10.72 -10.84 -15.96
CA GLN A 37 -10.11 -9.52 -16.18
C GLN A 37 -11.15 -8.44 -15.88
N ASN A 38 -11.38 -8.19 -14.59
CA ASN A 38 -12.02 -6.95 -14.19
C ASN A 38 -11.16 -5.78 -14.69
N GLY A 39 -11.75 -4.88 -15.48
CA GLY A 39 -11.06 -3.67 -15.90
C GLY A 39 -10.71 -2.78 -14.70
N VAL A 40 -9.86 -1.78 -14.93
CA VAL A 40 -9.51 -0.77 -13.93
C VAL A 40 -9.77 0.59 -14.54
N ILE A 41 -10.43 1.48 -13.80
CA ILE A 41 -10.54 2.90 -14.15
C ILE A 41 -9.79 3.74 -13.12
N TRP A 42 -9.11 4.77 -13.61
CA TRP A 42 -8.31 5.68 -12.79
C TRP A 42 -8.88 7.09 -12.92
N ALA A 43 -9.23 7.73 -11.80
CA ALA A 43 -9.91 9.02 -11.81
C ALA A 43 -9.22 10.05 -10.91
N ARG A 44 -9.31 11.32 -11.32
CA ARG A 44 -8.78 12.45 -10.56
C ARG A 44 -9.78 12.96 -9.52
N SER A 45 -11.00 13.25 -9.97
CA SER A 45 -12.05 13.83 -9.13
C SER A 45 -12.88 12.74 -8.43
N ALA A 46 -13.30 13.03 -7.21
CA ALA A 46 -14.09 12.13 -6.37
C ALA A 46 -15.22 12.88 -5.65
N TRP A 47 -16.24 12.13 -5.25
CA TRP A 47 -17.29 12.55 -4.31
C TRP A 47 -17.80 11.33 -3.56
N ALA A 48 -18.65 11.52 -2.55
CA ALA A 48 -19.35 10.42 -1.89
C ALA A 48 -20.07 9.54 -2.92
N GLY A 49 -19.76 8.25 -2.92
CA GLY A 49 -20.25 7.26 -3.89
C GLY A 49 -19.28 6.95 -5.03
N SER A 50 -18.17 7.67 -5.15
CA SER A 50 -17.11 7.37 -6.13
C SER A 50 -16.28 6.15 -5.76
N GLN A 51 -16.20 5.74 -4.49
CA GLN A 51 -15.41 4.58 -4.03
C GLN A 51 -15.81 3.24 -4.67
N ARG A 52 -16.94 3.19 -5.40
CA ARG A 52 -17.46 2.00 -6.08
C ARG A 52 -16.86 1.72 -7.45
N TYR A 53 -16.17 2.68 -8.06
CA TYR A 53 -15.77 2.56 -9.47
C TYR A 53 -14.26 2.72 -9.70
N PRO A 54 -13.62 3.87 -9.40
CA PRO A 54 -12.22 4.06 -9.72
C PRO A 54 -11.27 3.85 -8.55
N LEU A 55 -10.05 3.55 -8.95
CA LEU A 55 -8.85 3.98 -8.23
C LEU A 55 -8.67 5.50 -8.41
N HIS A 56 -8.24 6.18 -7.35
CA HIS A 56 -7.86 7.59 -7.39
C HIS A 56 -6.36 7.78 -7.13
N TRP A 57 -5.83 8.93 -7.53
CA TRP A 57 -4.49 9.35 -7.14
C TRP A 57 -4.45 10.77 -6.54
N GLY A 58 -3.36 11.10 -5.85
CA GLY A 58 -3.13 12.38 -5.16
C GLY A 58 -3.16 13.64 -6.04
N GLY A 59 -3.10 13.52 -7.36
CA GLY A 59 -3.04 14.66 -8.27
C GLY A 59 -1.61 15.15 -8.53
N ASP A 60 -1.50 16.44 -8.85
CA ASP A 60 -0.29 17.05 -9.42
C ASP A 60 0.64 17.53 -8.29
N ALA A 61 1.22 16.58 -7.55
CA ALA A 61 2.04 16.86 -6.37
C ALA A 61 3.35 17.61 -6.70
N ALA A 62 3.79 18.50 -5.80
CA ALA A 62 5.08 19.17 -5.92
C ALA A 62 6.24 18.21 -5.62
N THR A 63 7.37 18.34 -6.32
CA THR A 63 8.56 17.50 -6.12
C THR A 63 9.46 18.02 -5.00
N THR A 64 8.88 18.19 -3.80
CA THR A 64 9.55 18.74 -2.60
C THR A 64 9.22 17.88 -1.37
N ASN A 65 9.99 18.02 -0.28
CA ASN A 65 9.69 17.33 0.99
C ASN A 65 8.27 17.65 1.49
N THR A 66 7.86 18.92 1.42
CA THR A 66 6.49 19.33 1.78
C THR A 66 5.45 18.73 0.84
N GLY A 67 5.77 18.58 -0.45
CA GLY A 67 4.92 17.89 -1.41
C GLY A 67 4.71 16.42 -1.06
N MET A 68 5.78 15.71 -0.69
CA MET A 68 5.71 14.32 -0.22
C MET A 68 4.86 14.17 1.04
N LEU A 69 5.06 15.05 2.02
CA LEU A 69 4.24 15.08 3.24
C LEU A 69 2.77 15.39 2.92
N GLY A 70 2.51 16.34 2.02
CA GLY A 70 1.17 16.69 1.57
C GLY A 70 0.46 15.51 0.91
N ASP A 71 1.15 14.75 0.05
CA ASP A 71 0.61 13.55 -0.59
C ASP A 71 0.32 12.43 0.41
N LEU A 72 1.21 12.21 1.38
CA LEU A 72 0.98 11.23 2.44
C LEU A 72 -0.28 11.56 3.26
N ARG A 73 -0.40 12.81 3.73
CA ARG A 73 -1.58 13.27 4.45
C ARG A 73 -2.84 13.21 3.59
N GLY A 74 -2.71 13.55 2.32
CA GLY A 74 -3.78 13.44 1.32
C GLY A 74 -4.29 12.01 1.19
N GLY A 75 -3.38 11.04 1.07
CA GLY A 75 -3.72 9.61 0.99
C GLY A 75 -4.40 9.07 2.24
N ILE A 76 -3.88 9.41 3.43
CA ILE A 76 -4.49 9.04 4.71
C ILE A 76 -5.91 9.64 4.82
N SER A 77 -6.07 10.93 4.53
CA SER A 77 -7.36 11.63 4.56
C SER A 77 -8.36 11.05 3.54
N PHE A 78 -7.89 10.71 2.35
CA PHE A 78 -8.70 10.08 1.31
C PHE A 78 -9.18 8.68 1.74
N GLY A 79 -8.29 7.89 2.37
CA GLY A 79 -8.65 6.61 2.96
C GLY A 79 -9.74 6.74 4.04
N LEU A 80 -9.61 7.72 4.93
CA LEU A 80 -10.62 8.04 5.95
C LEU A 80 -11.97 8.49 5.36
N SER A 81 -11.97 8.94 4.10
CA SER A 81 -13.20 9.28 3.37
C SER A 81 -13.90 8.04 2.77
N GLY A 82 -13.44 6.83 3.09
CA GLY A 82 -14.08 5.57 2.71
C GLY A 82 -13.59 4.96 1.40
N PHE A 83 -12.39 5.33 0.94
CA PHE A 83 -11.78 4.79 -0.28
C PHE A 83 -10.75 3.71 0.06
N SER A 84 -10.98 2.49 -0.41
CA SER A 84 -10.07 1.36 -0.19
C SER A 84 -8.74 1.54 -0.92
N PHE A 85 -8.78 2.11 -2.13
CA PHE A 85 -7.63 2.20 -3.02
C PHE A 85 -7.29 3.65 -3.36
N TRP A 86 -5.99 3.93 -3.26
CA TRP A 86 -5.38 5.21 -3.55
C TRP A 86 -3.93 5.03 -4.00
N SER A 87 -3.45 5.98 -4.80
CA SER A 87 -2.11 6.02 -5.37
C SER A 87 -1.60 7.46 -5.44
N HIS A 88 -0.36 7.63 -5.86
CA HIS A 88 0.28 8.92 -6.06
C HIS A 88 1.39 8.79 -7.09
N ASP A 89 1.86 9.94 -7.56
CA ASP A 89 2.98 10.03 -8.49
C ASP A 89 4.27 10.02 -7.68
N MET A 90 4.97 8.89 -7.69
CA MET A 90 6.19 8.74 -6.89
C MET A 90 7.23 9.77 -7.32
N GLY A 91 7.76 10.52 -6.35
CA GLY A 91 8.68 11.63 -6.62
C GLY A 91 7.98 12.96 -6.96
N GLY A 92 6.65 12.98 -7.04
CA GLY A 92 5.83 14.12 -7.42
C GLY A 92 5.68 14.29 -8.93
N PHE A 93 4.89 15.28 -9.34
CA PHE A 93 4.42 15.45 -10.72
C PHE A 93 5.00 16.70 -11.42
N VAL A 94 5.04 17.85 -10.73
CA VAL A 94 5.09 19.18 -11.39
C VAL A 94 6.41 19.46 -12.12
N THR A 95 7.54 19.00 -11.59
CA THR A 95 8.89 19.23 -12.13
C THR A 95 9.70 17.94 -12.09
N ALA A 96 10.84 17.88 -12.78
CA ALA A 96 11.73 16.71 -12.67
C ALA A 96 12.17 16.54 -11.21
N SER A 97 11.97 15.36 -10.64
CA SER A 97 12.19 15.11 -9.22
C SER A 97 13.69 15.02 -8.89
N PRO A 98 14.18 15.74 -7.86
CA PRO A 98 15.51 15.48 -7.33
C PRO A 98 15.64 14.02 -6.88
N GLU A 99 16.76 13.37 -7.23
CA GLU A 99 16.95 11.93 -7.00
C GLU A 99 16.76 11.53 -5.53
N ASP A 100 17.25 12.34 -4.58
CA ASP A 100 17.07 12.10 -3.14
C ASP A 100 15.59 12.00 -2.73
N ILE A 101 14.78 12.97 -3.16
CA ILE A 101 13.34 13.00 -2.86
C ILE A 101 12.66 11.79 -3.48
N TYR A 102 12.92 11.52 -4.77
CA TYR A 102 12.30 10.40 -5.46
C TYR A 102 12.69 9.06 -4.79
N ARG A 103 13.97 8.90 -4.42
CA ARG A 103 14.47 7.68 -3.75
C ARG A 103 13.75 7.41 -2.43
N ARG A 104 13.54 8.44 -1.60
CA ARG A 104 12.77 8.33 -0.34
C ARG A 104 11.28 8.08 -0.57
N TRP A 105 10.74 8.52 -1.70
CA TRP A 105 9.34 8.32 -2.08
C TRP A 105 9.05 6.92 -2.63
N LEU A 106 10.07 6.19 -3.12
CA LEU A 106 9.91 4.81 -3.64
C LEU A 106 9.15 3.88 -2.67
N PRO A 107 9.58 3.67 -1.41
CA PRO A 107 8.86 2.79 -0.50
C PRO A 107 7.42 3.24 -0.26
N PHE A 108 7.16 4.54 -0.18
CA PHE A 108 5.80 5.06 -0.03
C PHE A 108 4.91 4.69 -1.23
N GLY A 109 5.42 4.76 -2.46
CA GLY A 109 4.66 4.37 -3.64
C GLY A 109 4.51 2.87 -3.82
N PHE A 110 5.51 2.08 -3.46
CA PHE A 110 5.41 0.61 -3.50
C PHE A 110 4.52 0.05 -2.39
N LEU A 111 4.54 0.65 -1.20
CA LEU A 111 3.68 0.31 -0.06
C LEU A 111 2.41 1.18 -0.01
N SER A 112 1.89 1.56 -1.18
CA SER A 112 0.53 2.05 -1.40
C SER A 112 -0.26 1.01 -2.20
N SER A 113 -1.57 1.20 -2.39
CA SER A 113 -2.39 0.21 -3.10
C SER A 113 -1.92 -0.02 -4.55
N HIS A 114 -1.67 1.07 -5.26
CA HIS A 114 -1.20 1.06 -6.64
C HIS A 114 0.04 1.94 -6.77
N THR A 115 0.95 1.56 -7.66
CA THR A 115 2.26 2.18 -7.83
C THR A 115 2.37 2.76 -9.22
N ARG A 116 2.82 4.02 -9.33
CA ARG A 116 3.00 4.70 -10.61
C ARG A 116 4.24 5.60 -10.59
N ALA A 117 5.07 5.48 -11.62
CA ALA A 117 6.10 6.44 -11.98
C ALA A 117 5.52 7.34 -13.07
N HIS A 118 5.15 8.57 -12.71
CA HIS A 118 4.53 9.54 -13.61
C HIS A 118 4.81 10.95 -13.09
N GLY A 119 4.76 11.95 -13.96
CA GLY A 119 5.19 13.31 -13.67
C GLY A 119 6.02 13.89 -14.81
N ALA A 120 6.67 15.03 -14.55
CA ALA A 120 7.62 15.62 -15.47
C ALA A 120 8.85 14.70 -15.64
N PRO A 121 9.24 14.38 -16.88
CA PRO A 121 10.30 13.42 -17.16
C PRO A 121 11.70 13.94 -16.76
N PRO A 122 12.67 13.03 -16.52
CA PRO A 122 12.52 11.57 -16.57
C PRO A 122 11.86 11.01 -15.31
N THR A 123 11.00 10.00 -15.49
CA THR A 123 10.37 9.27 -14.36
C THR A 123 10.81 7.80 -14.31
N GLU A 124 11.33 7.32 -15.45
CA GLU A 124 11.86 6.00 -15.66
C GLU A 124 13.18 5.82 -14.91
N PRO A 125 13.30 4.80 -14.04
CA PRO A 125 14.45 4.68 -13.15
C PRO A 125 15.80 4.58 -13.87
N TRP A 126 15.84 3.91 -15.03
CA TRP A 126 17.05 3.74 -15.85
C TRP A 126 17.53 5.02 -16.55
N LEU A 127 16.73 6.08 -16.57
CA LEU A 127 17.12 7.39 -17.10
C LEU A 127 17.67 8.34 -16.02
N ILE A 128 17.58 7.97 -14.74
CA ILE A 128 18.02 8.79 -13.60
C ILE A 128 19.46 8.45 -13.23
N SER A 129 19.68 7.23 -12.73
CA SER A 129 21.03 6.71 -12.43
C SER A 129 20.98 5.19 -12.20
N GLU A 130 22.13 4.53 -12.28
CA GLU A 130 22.25 3.10 -11.97
C GLU A 130 21.90 2.80 -10.50
N SER A 131 22.38 3.64 -9.58
CA SER A 131 22.08 3.50 -8.14
C SER A 131 20.60 3.73 -7.83
N PHE A 132 19.92 4.62 -8.58
CA PHE A 132 18.49 4.83 -8.46
C PHE A 132 17.70 3.64 -9.02
N THR A 133 18.14 3.11 -10.17
CA THR A 133 17.56 1.89 -10.76
C THR A 133 17.60 0.73 -9.78
N GLU A 134 18.70 0.56 -9.05
CA GLU A 134 18.82 -0.49 -8.04
C GLU A 134 17.88 -0.29 -6.86
N ALA A 135 17.73 0.94 -6.34
CA ALA A 135 16.76 1.20 -5.26
C ALA A 135 15.31 1.02 -5.70
N PHE A 136 14.99 1.41 -6.95
CA PHE A 136 13.69 1.15 -7.57
C PHE A 136 13.44 -0.35 -7.66
N ARG A 137 14.40 -1.12 -8.18
CA ARG A 137 14.32 -2.58 -8.29
C ARG A 137 14.07 -3.22 -6.93
N LYS A 138 14.85 -2.88 -5.90
CA LYS A 138 14.67 -3.41 -4.54
C LYS A 138 13.28 -3.13 -3.97
N SER A 139 12.79 -1.90 -4.14
CA SER A 139 11.45 -1.51 -3.67
C SER A 139 10.34 -2.23 -4.46
N ALA A 140 10.51 -2.38 -5.77
CA ALA A 140 9.59 -3.13 -6.62
C ALA A 140 9.55 -4.61 -6.25
N GLU A 141 10.71 -5.25 -6.15
CA GLU A 141 10.81 -6.65 -5.77
C GLU A 141 10.25 -6.92 -4.36
N MET A 142 10.42 -5.99 -3.41
CA MET A 142 9.74 -6.08 -2.11
C MET A 142 8.22 -6.18 -2.28
N LYS A 143 7.60 -5.28 -3.05
CA LYS A 143 6.14 -5.33 -3.31
C LYS A 143 5.73 -6.62 -4.01
N TYR A 144 6.52 -7.09 -4.98
CA TYR A 144 6.24 -8.33 -5.70
C TYR A 144 6.32 -9.56 -4.80
N ARG A 145 7.31 -9.64 -3.91
CA ARG A 145 7.37 -10.70 -2.90
C ARG A 145 6.16 -10.65 -1.96
N LEU A 146 5.69 -9.44 -1.62
CA LEU A 146 4.50 -9.21 -0.80
C LEU A 146 3.17 -9.31 -1.57
N MET A 147 3.15 -9.64 -2.86
CA MET A 147 1.90 -9.62 -3.64
C MET A 147 0.77 -10.48 -3.07
N PRO A 148 1.01 -11.66 -2.47
CA PRO A 148 -0.02 -12.41 -1.75
C PRO A 148 -0.64 -11.60 -0.60
N TYR A 149 0.18 -10.89 0.18
CA TYR A 149 -0.30 -9.99 1.24
C TYR A 149 -1.11 -8.85 0.63
N VAL A 150 -0.59 -8.16 -0.39
CA VAL A 150 -1.28 -7.04 -1.06
C VAL A 150 -2.64 -7.48 -1.59
N TYR A 151 -2.70 -8.60 -2.30
CA TYR A 151 -3.95 -9.09 -2.88
C TYR A 151 -4.99 -9.48 -1.82
N SER A 152 -4.54 -10.13 -0.74
CA SER A 152 -5.40 -10.51 0.38
C SER A 152 -5.93 -9.29 1.14
N GLN A 153 -5.06 -8.32 1.44
CA GLN A 153 -5.47 -7.08 2.09
C GLN A 153 -6.38 -6.25 1.19
N ALA A 154 -6.21 -6.26 -0.13
CA ALA A 154 -7.11 -5.58 -1.05
C ALA A 154 -8.55 -6.14 -0.96
N LYS A 155 -8.68 -7.47 -0.83
CA LYS A 155 -9.97 -8.13 -0.59
C LYS A 155 -10.56 -7.76 0.76
N ASP A 156 -9.79 -7.84 1.84
CA ASP A 156 -10.23 -7.42 3.19
C ASP A 156 -10.69 -5.95 3.21
N CYS A 157 -9.92 -5.07 2.58
CA CYS A 157 -10.25 -3.65 2.45
C CYS A 157 -11.59 -3.42 1.77
N THR A 158 -11.84 -4.11 0.65
CA THR A 158 -13.07 -3.92 -0.12
C THR A 158 -14.30 -4.55 0.55
N GLU A 159 -14.14 -5.68 1.24
CA GLU A 159 -15.25 -6.32 1.96
C GLU A 159 -15.64 -5.55 3.22
N ARG A 160 -14.68 -4.90 3.88
CA ARG A 160 -14.90 -4.19 5.16
C ARG A 160 -15.01 -2.67 5.01
N GLY A 161 -14.77 -2.14 3.82
CA GLY A 161 -14.73 -0.70 3.58
C GLY A 161 -13.54 0.00 4.24
N LEU A 162 -12.42 -0.71 4.40
CA LEU A 162 -11.18 -0.17 4.98
C LEU A 162 -10.27 0.38 3.88
N PRO A 163 -9.46 1.43 4.17
CA PRO A 163 -8.39 1.86 3.28
C PRO A 163 -7.23 0.88 3.25
N MET A 164 -6.43 0.83 2.18
CA MET A 164 -5.17 0.08 2.19
C MET A 164 -4.02 0.87 2.81
N VAL A 165 -4.04 2.20 2.66
CA VAL A 165 -3.17 3.15 3.39
C VAL A 165 -4.03 3.70 4.53
N ARG A 166 -3.90 3.13 5.73
CA ARG A 166 -4.78 3.41 6.87
C ARG A 166 -4.11 4.38 7.84
N ALA A 167 -4.86 5.37 8.33
CA ALA A 167 -4.45 6.09 9.54
C ALA A 167 -4.28 5.08 10.68
N LEU A 168 -3.30 5.29 11.56
CA LEU A 168 -3.01 4.33 12.63
C LEU A 168 -4.24 4.06 13.51
N PHE A 169 -5.02 5.09 13.84
CA PHE A 169 -6.21 4.94 14.69
C PHE A 169 -7.30 4.02 14.09
N VAL A 170 -7.27 3.71 12.79
CA VAL A 170 -8.20 2.72 12.20
C VAL A 170 -7.96 1.34 12.79
N GLU A 171 -6.70 0.97 13.04
CA GLU A 171 -6.31 -0.30 13.68
C GLU A 171 -6.21 -0.17 15.21
N PHE A 172 -6.02 1.05 15.72
CA PHE A 172 -5.78 1.34 17.12
C PHE A 172 -6.70 2.48 17.64
N PRO A 173 -8.03 2.32 17.59
CA PRO A 173 -8.96 3.40 17.92
C PRO A 173 -8.91 3.83 19.39
N ASP A 174 -8.53 2.90 20.29
CA ASP A 174 -8.41 3.15 21.73
C ASP A 174 -7.04 3.71 22.14
N ASP A 175 -6.14 3.95 21.19
CA ASP A 175 -4.81 4.52 21.42
C ASP A 175 -4.79 6.02 21.07
N PRO A 176 -4.82 6.94 22.06
CA PRO A 176 -4.83 8.38 21.79
C PRO A 176 -3.62 8.88 20.99
N GLY A 177 -2.47 8.22 21.08
CA GLY A 177 -1.29 8.60 20.30
C GLY A 177 -1.50 8.35 18.81
N ALA A 178 -2.15 7.24 18.46
CA ALA A 178 -2.44 6.87 17.07
C ALA A 178 -3.36 7.87 16.33
N TRP A 179 -4.15 8.65 17.07
CA TRP A 179 -5.00 9.72 16.50
C TRP A 179 -4.22 10.96 16.08
N LEU A 180 -3.01 11.15 16.61
CA LEU A 180 -2.19 12.34 16.36
C LEU A 180 -1.17 12.13 15.23
N VAL A 181 -1.00 10.90 14.75
CA VAL A 181 -0.02 10.53 13.73
C VAL A 181 -0.58 10.79 12.34
N GLU A 182 0.13 11.60 11.55
CA GLU A 182 -0.28 12.00 10.19
C GLU A 182 0.83 11.80 9.15
N ASP A 183 1.95 11.22 9.55
CA ASP A 183 3.17 11.04 8.76
C ASP A 183 3.70 9.59 8.78
N GLU A 184 2.85 8.66 9.22
CA GLU A 184 3.01 7.22 9.22
C GLU A 184 1.64 6.58 8.95
N TYR A 185 1.61 5.33 8.48
CA TYR A 185 0.37 4.65 8.16
C TYR A 185 0.49 3.14 8.32
N MET A 186 -0.65 2.46 8.47
CA MET A 186 -0.73 1.02 8.31
C MET A 186 -0.96 0.70 6.83
N PHE A 187 -0.10 -0.14 6.26
CA PHE A 187 -0.29 -0.78 4.96
C PHE A 187 -1.05 -2.10 5.16
N GLY A 188 -2.36 -2.06 4.93
CA GLY A 188 -3.28 -3.11 5.40
C GLY A 188 -3.37 -3.11 6.93
N SER A 189 -3.60 -4.27 7.53
CA SER A 189 -3.79 -4.43 8.98
C SER A 189 -2.51 -4.71 9.78
N GLN A 190 -1.42 -5.13 9.13
CA GLN A 190 -0.29 -5.76 9.83
C GLN A 190 1.05 -5.04 9.69
N ILE A 191 1.21 -4.18 8.69
CA ILE A 191 2.49 -3.52 8.38
C ILE A 191 2.36 -2.03 8.64
N LEU A 192 3.20 -1.45 9.49
CA LEU A 192 3.36 0.00 9.67
C LEU A 192 4.47 0.49 8.74
N VAL A 193 4.22 1.64 8.08
CA VAL A 193 5.17 2.26 7.16
C VAL A 193 5.34 3.73 7.52
N ALA A 194 6.59 4.15 7.66
CA ALA A 194 6.99 5.52 7.93
C ALA A 194 8.10 5.95 6.94
N PRO A 195 7.75 6.60 5.82
CA PRO A 195 8.70 7.05 4.78
C PRO A 195 9.67 8.13 5.28
N LEU A 196 10.89 8.24 4.76
CA LEU A 196 11.76 9.36 5.13
C LEU A 196 11.29 10.67 4.48
N LEU A 197 10.71 11.58 5.26
CA LEU A 197 10.18 12.86 4.77
C LEU A 197 11.27 13.93 4.56
N GLU A 198 12.43 13.74 5.17
CA GLU A 198 13.63 14.54 4.99
C GLU A 198 14.82 13.63 4.64
N SER A 199 15.90 14.21 4.15
CA SER A 199 17.13 13.47 3.88
C SER A 199 17.74 12.97 5.19
N GLY A 200 18.21 11.73 5.21
CA GLY A 200 18.75 11.08 6.39
C GLY A 200 18.65 9.57 6.29
N ASP A 201 19.05 8.87 7.35
CA ASP A 201 19.01 7.41 7.46
C ASP A 201 18.12 6.93 8.61
N SER A 202 17.46 7.84 9.32
CA SER A 202 16.64 7.53 10.48
C SER A 202 15.53 8.55 10.65
N ARG A 203 14.45 8.16 11.34
CA ARG A 203 13.39 9.07 11.77
C ARG A 203 12.79 8.62 13.10
N MET A 204 12.18 9.56 13.80
CA MET A 204 11.33 9.24 14.95
C MET A 204 9.99 8.73 14.44
N CYS A 205 9.51 7.64 15.04
CA CYS A 205 8.24 7.01 14.75
C CYS A 205 7.42 6.80 16.03
N TYR A 206 6.11 6.95 15.94
CA TYR A 206 5.19 6.56 17.00
C TYR A 206 4.68 5.13 16.76
N LEU A 207 4.99 4.23 17.70
CA LEU A 207 4.55 2.85 17.61
C LEU A 207 3.36 2.62 18.55
N PRO A 208 2.18 2.20 18.05
CA PRO A 208 1.08 1.80 18.91
C PRO A 208 1.48 0.69 19.89
N LYS A 209 0.73 0.56 21.00
CA LYS A 209 1.04 -0.43 22.04
C LYS A 209 1.23 -1.84 21.47
N GLY A 210 2.35 -2.46 21.81
CA GLY A 210 2.72 -3.80 21.38
C GLY A 210 4.21 -3.91 21.11
N LYS A 211 4.59 -4.96 20.39
CA LYS A 211 5.94 -5.12 19.82
C LYS A 211 5.86 -5.03 18.30
N TRP A 212 6.92 -4.52 17.71
CA TRP A 212 7.01 -4.26 16.28
C TRP A 212 8.34 -4.77 15.75
N HIS A 213 8.27 -5.63 14.73
CA HIS A 213 9.43 -6.23 14.10
C HIS A 213 9.81 -5.44 12.86
N ASP A 214 11.05 -5.00 12.77
CA ASP A 214 11.58 -4.41 11.55
C ASP A 214 11.57 -5.44 10.43
N TYR A 215 10.83 -5.14 9.37
CA TYR A 215 10.67 -6.01 8.21
C TYR A 215 12.00 -6.28 7.49
N GLN A 216 12.93 -5.32 7.54
CA GLN A 216 14.21 -5.38 6.84
C GLN A 216 15.30 -6.01 7.71
N THR A 217 15.37 -5.62 8.98
CA THR A 217 16.50 -5.98 9.86
C THR A 217 16.17 -7.08 10.87
N GLY A 218 14.88 -7.32 11.15
CA GLY A 218 14.43 -8.23 12.21
C GLY A 218 14.57 -7.67 13.63
N ALA A 219 15.03 -6.41 13.79
CA ALA A 219 15.05 -5.74 15.08
C ALA A 219 13.63 -5.63 15.68
N ILE A 220 13.52 -5.66 17.00
CA ILE A 220 12.22 -5.59 17.69
C ILE A 220 12.17 -4.32 18.53
N TYR A 221 11.10 -3.56 18.36
CA TYR A 221 10.83 -2.31 19.08
C TYR A 221 9.59 -2.45 19.97
N ASP A 222 9.61 -1.78 21.12
CA ASP A 222 8.44 -1.62 21.98
C ASP A 222 7.60 -0.42 21.53
N GLY A 223 6.30 -0.44 21.84
CA GLY A 223 5.39 0.68 21.65
C GLY A 223 5.88 1.99 22.31
N GLY A 224 5.43 3.12 21.77
CA GLY A 224 5.89 4.47 22.12
C GLY A 224 6.73 5.11 21.01
N TYR A 225 7.33 6.25 21.30
CA TYR A 225 8.23 6.92 20.35
C TYR A 225 9.59 6.22 20.28
N GLN A 226 10.02 5.91 19.06
CA GLN A 226 11.29 5.25 18.76
C GLN A 226 12.02 6.01 17.66
N THR A 227 13.33 6.20 17.79
CA THR A 227 14.17 6.65 16.66
C THR A 227 14.72 5.43 15.96
N ILE A 228 14.34 5.23 14.70
CA ILE A 228 14.62 4.01 13.94
C ILE A 228 15.45 4.36 12.71
N THR A 229 16.58 3.68 12.55
CA THR A 229 17.42 3.72 11.35
C THR A 229 16.80 2.80 10.28
N VAL A 230 16.67 3.28 9.06
CA VAL A 230 16.11 2.52 7.95
C VAL A 230 17.11 1.45 7.47
N GLY A 231 16.57 0.37 6.91
CA GLY A 231 17.38 -0.62 6.21
C GLY A 231 17.79 -0.17 4.82
N GLU A 232 17.98 -1.14 3.92
CA GLU A 232 18.34 -0.90 2.54
C GLU A 232 17.26 -0.13 1.75
N ILE A 233 15.99 -0.38 2.06
CA ILE A 233 14.86 0.38 1.55
C ILE A 233 14.67 1.61 2.45
N PRO A 234 14.61 2.84 1.89
CA PRO A 234 14.70 4.10 2.64
C PRO A 234 13.37 4.48 3.32
N ALA A 235 12.82 3.58 4.12
CA ALA A 235 11.66 3.79 4.99
C ALA A 235 11.74 2.87 6.20
N VAL A 236 11.15 3.31 7.30
CA VAL A 236 10.87 2.43 8.44
C VAL A 236 9.66 1.57 8.06
N ILE A 237 9.83 0.25 8.07
CA ILE A 237 8.80 -0.73 7.71
C ILE A 237 8.74 -1.76 8.83
N LEU A 238 7.66 -1.76 9.59
CA LEU A 238 7.52 -2.61 10.77
C LEU A 238 6.33 -3.54 10.60
N VAL A 239 6.46 -4.77 11.07
CA VAL A 239 5.38 -5.75 11.13
C VAL A 239 4.95 -5.90 12.58
N ARG A 240 3.65 -5.82 12.83
CA ARG A 240 3.08 -6.01 14.17
C ARG A 240 3.39 -7.42 14.68
N ASP A 241 3.82 -7.52 15.93
CA ASP A 241 3.98 -8.82 16.60
C ASP A 241 2.67 -9.62 16.59
N GLY A 242 2.78 -10.92 16.32
CA GLY A 242 1.64 -11.82 16.10
C GLY A 242 1.15 -11.87 14.66
N SER A 243 1.92 -11.36 13.70
CA SER A 243 1.54 -11.39 12.28
C SER A 243 2.19 -12.55 11.52
N ALA A 244 1.44 -13.15 10.60
CA ALA A 244 1.93 -14.04 9.56
C ALA A 244 1.73 -13.36 8.20
N ILE A 245 2.82 -13.09 7.47
CA ILE A 245 2.78 -12.37 6.20
C ILE A 245 3.15 -13.32 5.05
N PRO A 246 2.23 -13.56 4.09
CA PRO A 246 2.50 -14.46 2.97
C PRO A 246 3.37 -13.78 1.92
N HIS A 247 4.37 -14.53 1.45
CA HIS A 247 5.35 -14.12 0.45
C HIS A 247 5.42 -15.13 -0.69
N VAL A 248 5.91 -14.67 -1.84
CA VAL A 248 6.27 -15.49 -2.99
C VAL A 248 7.65 -15.07 -3.53
N PRO A 249 8.32 -15.91 -4.33
CA PRO A 249 9.48 -15.49 -5.09
C PRO A 249 9.15 -14.31 -6.02
N VAL A 250 10.17 -13.51 -6.35
CA VAL A 250 10.03 -12.39 -7.30
C VAL A 250 9.63 -12.92 -8.67
N ALA A 251 8.68 -12.23 -9.30
CA ALA A 251 8.30 -12.41 -10.68
C ALA A 251 8.45 -11.07 -11.44
N GLN A 252 8.64 -11.12 -12.76
CA GLN A 252 8.76 -9.91 -13.58
C GLN A 252 7.40 -9.21 -13.81
N HIS A 253 6.31 -9.96 -13.74
CA HIS A 253 4.95 -9.43 -13.74
C HIS A 253 4.01 -10.37 -12.98
N THR A 254 2.81 -9.88 -12.63
CA THR A 254 1.86 -10.62 -11.78
C THR A 254 1.39 -11.96 -12.37
N GLY A 255 1.34 -12.07 -13.70
CA GLY A 255 1.02 -13.33 -14.39
C GLY A 255 2.07 -14.45 -14.21
N ASP A 256 3.30 -14.10 -13.81
CA ASP A 256 4.40 -15.06 -13.62
C ASP A 256 4.63 -15.40 -12.14
N ILE A 257 3.76 -14.91 -11.25
CA ILE A 257 3.88 -15.23 -9.82
C ILE A 257 3.62 -16.72 -9.60
N ASP A 258 4.62 -17.40 -9.06
CA ASP A 258 4.53 -18.81 -8.70
C ASP A 258 3.91 -18.97 -7.29
N TRP A 259 2.58 -19.02 -7.25
CA TRP A 259 1.80 -19.19 -6.02
C TRP A 259 1.99 -20.55 -5.33
N SER A 260 2.62 -21.53 -6.00
CA SER A 260 2.97 -22.82 -5.40
C SER A 260 4.15 -22.70 -4.43
N LYS A 261 4.98 -21.66 -4.58
CA LYS A 261 6.12 -21.35 -3.71
C LYS A 261 5.78 -20.32 -2.62
N LEU A 262 4.51 -20.24 -2.25
CA LEU A 262 4.07 -19.34 -1.18
C LEU A 262 4.71 -19.74 0.15
N GLU A 263 5.30 -18.78 0.83
CA GLU A 263 5.93 -18.92 2.14
C GLU A 263 5.27 -17.97 3.14
N TRP A 264 5.00 -18.45 4.35
CA TRP A 264 4.55 -17.59 5.45
C TRP A 264 5.74 -17.15 6.28
N LYS A 265 5.93 -15.84 6.44
CA LYS A 265 6.86 -15.28 7.42
C LYS A 265 6.11 -14.95 8.70
N HIS A 266 6.56 -15.50 9.82
CA HIS A 266 5.93 -15.30 11.13
C HIS A 266 6.74 -14.30 11.97
N TYR A 267 6.06 -13.31 12.52
CA TYR A 267 6.64 -12.25 13.33
C TYR A 267 6.14 -12.40 14.76
N VAL A 268 6.90 -13.16 15.57
CA VAL A 268 6.52 -13.51 16.94
C VAL A 268 7.73 -13.36 17.86
N SER A 269 7.59 -12.53 18.89
CA SER A 269 8.63 -12.27 19.89
C SER A 269 8.55 -13.20 21.11
N SER A 270 7.38 -13.82 21.35
CA SER A 270 7.18 -14.77 22.45
C SER A 270 7.50 -16.22 22.04
N PRO A 271 8.22 -17.01 22.87
CA PRO A 271 8.50 -18.42 22.61
C PRO A 271 7.26 -19.34 22.51
N SER A 272 6.09 -18.87 22.94
CA SER A 272 4.80 -19.57 22.85
C SER A 272 3.76 -18.75 22.08
N GLY A 273 4.22 -17.80 21.26
CA GLY A 273 3.35 -16.87 20.59
C GLY A 273 2.62 -17.45 19.38
N LYS A 274 1.54 -16.77 19.01
CA LYS A 274 0.67 -17.09 17.88
C LYS A 274 0.88 -16.04 16.80
N ALA A 275 0.91 -16.48 15.53
CA ALA A 275 0.89 -15.58 14.38
C ALA A 275 -0.36 -15.84 13.53
N GLU A 276 -1.00 -14.77 13.07
CA GLU A 276 -2.21 -14.81 12.25
C GLU A 276 -2.03 -14.05 10.94
N GLY A 277 -2.70 -14.51 9.89
CA GLY A 277 -2.70 -13.84 8.60
C GLY A 277 -3.91 -14.23 7.77
N ILE A 278 -4.05 -13.59 6.61
CA ILE A 278 -5.10 -13.88 5.65
C ILE A 278 -4.50 -14.13 4.27
N LEU A 279 -5.15 -14.98 3.48
CA LEU A 279 -4.75 -15.30 2.11
C LEU A 279 -5.94 -15.32 1.16
N LEU A 280 -5.84 -14.58 0.06
CA LEU A 280 -6.65 -14.77 -1.13
C LEU A 280 -5.75 -15.31 -2.24
N ARG A 281 -6.12 -16.45 -2.83
CA ARG A 281 -5.45 -16.98 -4.03
C ARG A 281 -6.19 -16.50 -5.28
N PRO A 282 -5.49 -16.27 -6.41
CA PRO A 282 -6.15 -15.95 -7.67
C PRO A 282 -7.18 -17.03 -8.05
N GLY A 283 -8.36 -16.61 -8.47
CA GLY A 283 -9.48 -17.50 -8.79
C GLY A 283 -10.35 -17.90 -7.59
N ASN A 284 -9.94 -17.58 -6.36
CA ASN A 284 -10.79 -17.73 -5.17
C ASN A 284 -11.55 -16.42 -4.91
N ASP A 285 -12.74 -16.54 -4.30
CA ASP A 285 -13.58 -15.39 -3.92
C ASP A 285 -13.62 -15.11 -2.42
N ARG A 286 -13.01 -15.98 -1.61
CA ARG A 286 -13.06 -15.91 -0.14
C ARG A 286 -11.66 -15.86 0.44
N LEU A 287 -11.50 -15.04 1.47
CA LEU A 287 -10.30 -15.01 2.29
C LEU A 287 -10.19 -16.29 3.12
N GLU A 288 -8.99 -16.87 3.11
CA GLU A 288 -8.60 -17.97 3.98
C GLU A 288 -7.86 -17.39 5.18
N GLU A 289 -8.27 -17.76 6.38
CA GLU A 289 -7.55 -17.44 7.62
C GLU A 289 -6.37 -18.40 7.80
N TYR A 290 -5.25 -17.87 8.28
CA TYR A 290 -4.06 -18.63 8.61
C TYR A 290 -3.69 -18.40 10.07
N VAL A 291 -3.43 -19.48 10.79
CA VAL A 291 -2.99 -19.45 12.19
C VAL A 291 -1.76 -20.34 12.35
N TYR A 292 -0.72 -19.78 12.96
CA TYR A 292 0.50 -20.48 13.32
C TYR A 292 0.73 -20.37 14.83
N ASN A 293 1.05 -21.49 15.49
CA ASN A 293 1.36 -21.53 16.91
C ASN A 293 2.81 -21.98 17.10
N LEU A 294 3.67 -21.09 17.61
CA LEU A 294 5.06 -21.41 17.93
C LEU A 294 5.06 -22.31 19.17
N GLY A 295 5.67 -23.50 19.08
CA GLY A 295 5.85 -24.41 20.22
C GLY A 295 4.82 -25.54 20.37
N VAL A 296 3.87 -25.70 19.46
CA VAL A 296 3.12 -26.97 19.35
C VAL A 296 4.00 -27.94 18.58
N ALA A 297 4.71 -28.82 19.30
CA ALA A 297 5.25 -30.02 18.69
C ALA A 297 4.07 -30.78 18.06
N VAL A 298 4.04 -30.84 16.73
CA VAL A 298 3.12 -31.73 16.01
C VAL A 298 3.48 -33.14 16.48
N LYS A 299 2.64 -33.71 17.35
CA LYS A 299 2.65 -35.15 17.64
C LYS A 299 1.85 -35.86 16.58
#